data_AF-A0A3A8YC84-F1
#
_entry.id   AF-A0A3A8YC84-F1
#
_cell.length_a   1.000
_cell.length_b   1.000
_cell.length_c   1.000
_cell.angle_alpha   90.00
_cell.angle_beta   90.00
_cell.angle_gamma   90.00
#
_symmetry.space_group_name_H-M   'P 1'
#
loop_
_entity.id
_entity.type
_entity.pdbx_description
1 polymer ?
#
loop_
_entity_poly.entity_id
_entity_poly.type
_entity_poly.pdbx_seq_one_letter_code
_entity_poly.pdbx_strand_id
1 'polypeptide(L)'
;MLSAEDMIRLIETEDEINQMDKVFEQLAGHGHASGDFIKLDNVYDVIQHNAHPTYSGSEEADQKFIEILYDRKRTPDERAEILLSGRA
;
A
#
# COMPACT_ATOMS: atom_id res chain seq x y z
N MET A 1 14.22 7.98 -9.64
CA MET A 1 13.30 8.47 -8.60
C MET A 1 11.95 8.63 -9.27
N LEU A 2 10.94 7.90 -8.82
CA LEU A 2 9.57 8.02 -9.32
C LEU A 2 9.06 9.46 -9.15
N SER A 3 8.22 9.94 -10.07
CA SER A 3 7.58 11.25 -9.91
C SER A 3 6.47 11.19 -8.85
N ALA A 4 6.03 12.35 -8.34
CA ALA A 4 4.90 12.41 -7.42
C ALA A 4 3.62 11.83 -8.05
N GLU A 5 3.38 12.12 -9.33
CA GLU A 5 2.24 11.60 -10.10
C GLU A 5 2.28 10.07 -10.20
N ASP A 6 3.47 9.49 -10.42
CA ASP A 6 3.59 8.04 -10.47
C ASP A 6 3.39 7.41 -9.08
N MET A 7 3.87 8.03 -8.01
CA MET A 7 3.63 7.57 -6.64
C MET A 7 2.14 7.60 -6.30
N ILE A 8 1.42 8.65 -6.71
CA ILE A 8 -0.03 8.74 -6.57
C ILE A 8 -0.71 7.55 -7.26
N ARG A 9 -0.37 7.28 -8.52
CA ARG A 9 -0.93 6.15 -9.28
C ARG A 9 -0.65 4.80 -8.64
N LEU A 10 0.56 4.61 -8.09
CA LEU A 10 0.91 3.39 -7.37
C LEU A 10 0.04 3.22 -6.12
N ILE A 11 -0.16 4.30 -5.35
CA ILE A 11 -1.04 4.27 -4.17
C ILE A 11 -2.50 3.99 -4.57
N GLU A 12 -3.00 4.62 -5.64
CA GLU A 12 -4.34 4.33 -6.17
C GLU A 12 -4.47 2.86 -6.59
N THR A 13 -3.44 2.31 -7.25
CA THR A 13 -3.43 0.90 -7.66
C THR A 13 -3.44 -0.04 -6.45
N GLU A 14 -2.66 0.28 -5.40
CA GLU A 14 -2.66 -0.47 -4.13
C GLU A 14 -4.03 -0.39 -3.42
N ASP A 15 -4.70 0.76 -3.50
CA ASP A 15 -6.07 0.93 -3.01
C ASP A 15 -7.06 0.01 -3.74
N GLU A 16 -6.98 -0.05 -5.07
CA GLU A 16 -7.82 -0.94 -5.91
C GLU A 16 -7.54 -2.42 -5.65
N ILE A 17 -6.26 -2.79 -5.56
CA ILE A 17 -5.83 -4.15 -5.22
C ILE A 17 -6.39 -4.58 -3.86
N ASN A 18 -6.25 -3.73 -2.84
CA ASN A 18 -6.78 -4.02 -1.51
C ASN A 18 -8.32 -4.20 -1.53
N GLN A 19 -9.01 -3.45 -2.38
CA GLN A 19 -10.45 -3.60 -2.56
C GLN A 19 -10.80 -4.92 -3.28
N MET A 20 -10.01 -5.33 -4.27
CA MET A 20 -10.15 -6.64 -4.93
C MET A 20 -9.92 -7.79 -3.95
N ASP A 21 -8.89 -7.71 -3.11
CA ASP A 21 -8.62 -8.71 -2.06
C ASP A 21 -9.82 -8.85 -1.12
N LYS A 22 -10.45 -7.75 -0.69
CA LYS A 22 -11.67 -7.80 0.13
C LYS A 22 -12.83 -8.49 -0.59
N VAL A 23 -13.00 -8.24 -1.88
CA VAL A 23 -14.03 -8.92 -2.70
C VAL A 23 -13.73 -10.42 -2.78
N PHE A 24 -12.47 -10.81 -2.96
CA PHE A 24 -12.05 -12.20 -2.97
C PHE A 24 -12.21 -12.89 -1.61
N GLU A 25 -11.88 -12.21 -0.51
CA GLU A 25 -12.12 -12.69 0.86
C GLU A 25 -13.62 -12.93 1.10
N GLN A 26 -14.49 -12.01 0.65
CA GLN A 26 -15.95 -12.19 0.74
C GLN A 26 -16.44 -13.37 -0.10
N LEU A 27 -15.88 -13.56 -1.29
CA LEU A 27 -16.19 -14.67 -2.19
C LEU A 27 -15.80 -16.02 -1.58
N ALA A 28 -14.59 -16.13 -1.01
CA ALA A 28 -14.12 -17.32 -0.29
C ALA A 28 -14.80 -17.51 1.08
N GLY A 29 -15.34 -16.44 1.66
CA GLY A 29 -16.01 -16.43 2.97
C GLY A 29 -17.50 -16.76 2.96
N HIS A 30 -18.14 -16.93 1.79
CA HIS A 30 -19.51 -17.50 1.68
C HIS A 30 -19.53 -19.00 1.38
N GLY A 31 -18.36 -19.63 1.36
CA GLY A 31 -18.22 -21.07 1.22
C GLY A 31 -16.76 -21.40 1.38
N HIS A 32 -16.46 -22.14 2.44
CA HIS A 32 -15.18 -22.74 2.84
C HIS A 32 -14.59 -23.69 1.77
N ALA A 33 -14.67 -23.34 0.49
CA ALA A 33 -14.20 -24.09 -0.65
C ALA A 33 -12.72 -23.73 -0.91
N SER A 34 -11.87 -24.14 0.04
CA SER A 34 -10.50 -24.61 -0.21
C SER A 34 -9.46 -23.69 -0.88
N GLY A 35 -9.70 -22.40 -1.07
CA GLY A 35 -8.73 -21.49 -1.69
C GLY A 35 -8.45 -20.24 -0.86
N ASP A 36 -7.27 -20.15 -0.27
CA ASP A 36 -6.73 -18.86 0.18
C ASP A 36 -6.31 -18.10 -1.08
N PHE A 37 -6.97 -16.97 -1.36
CA PHE A 37 -6.47 -16.08 -2.39
C PHE A 37 -5.13 -15.52 -1.93
N ILE A 38 -4.10 -15.68 -2.76
CA ILE A 38 -2.84 -14.97 -2.57
C ILE A 38 -3.14 -13.50 -2.81
N LYS A 39 -2.96 -12.67 -1.77
CA LYS A 39 -3.11 -11.22 -1.87
C LYS A 39 -2.21 -10.70 -2.99
N LEU A 40 -2.74 -9.82 -3.81
CA LEU A 40 -1.92 -9.17 -4.83
C LEU A 40 -1.03 -8.15 -4.11
N ASP A 41 0.30 -8.27 -4.19
CA ASP A 41 1.23 -7.45 -3.40
C ASP A 41 2.33 -6.77 -4.22
N ASN A 42 2.30 -6.91 -5.55
CA ASN A 42 3.38 -6.43 -6.41
C ASN A 42 3.60 -4.90 -6.36
N VAL A 43 2.61 -4.13 -5.91
CA VAL A 43 2.68 -2.66 -5.88
C VAL A 43 3.26 -2.15 -4.56
N TYR A 44 3.04 -2.86 -3.46
CA TYR A 44 3.61 -2.54 -2.14
C TYR A 44 5.13 -2.40 -2.19
N ASP A 45 5.83 -3.40 -2.74
CA ASP A 45 7.30 -3.40 -2.82
C ASP A 45 7.83 -2.24 -3.67
N VAL A 46 7.12 -1.90 -4.74
CA VAL A 46 7.49 -0.78 -5.63
C VAL A 46 7.35 0.56 -4.90
N ILE A 47 6.27 0.73 -4.13
CA ILE A 47 6.07 1.94 -3.30
C ILE A 47 7.17 2.01 -2.23
N GLN A 48 7.41 0.91 -1.49
CA GLN A 48 8.41 0.88 -0.41
C GLN A 48 9.80 1.19 -0.93
N HIS A 49 10.19 0.61 -2.08
CA HIS A 49 11.49 0.86 -2.69
C HIS A 49 11.71 2.31 -3.14
N ASN A 50 10.63 3.05 -3.41
CA ASN A 50 10.69 4.42 -3.89
C ASN A 50 10.28 5.46 -2.85
N ALA A 51 9.92 5.03 -1.64
CA ALA A 51 9.67 5.90 -0.51
C ALA A 51 10.96 6.50 0.04
N HIS A 52 10.82 7.56 0.83
CA HIS A 52 11.95 8.20 1.48
C HIS A 52 12.67 7.21 2.40
N PRO A 53 14.03 7.20 2.44
CA PRO A 53 14.80 6.21 3.20
C PRO A 53 14.48 6.11 4.70
N THR A 54 13.86 7.15 5.28
CA THR A 54 13.40 7.16 6.68
C THR A 54 12.35 6.09 7.00
N TYR A 55 11.72 5.52 5.97
CA TYR A 55 10.70 4.48 6.05
C TYR A 55 11.27 3.08 5.79
N SER A 56 12.59 2.91 5.94
CA SER A 56 13.27 1.63 5.72
C SER A 56 14.39 1.40 6.75
N GLY A 57 14.72 0.13 7.00
CA GLY A 57 15.90 -0.26 7.77
C GLY A 57 15.67 -0.46 9.28
N SER A 58 14.44 -0.31 9.77
CA SER A 58 14.03 -0.76 11.10
C SER A 58 12.55 -1.15 11.12
N GLU A 59 12.16 -1.97 12.09
CA GLU A 59 10.77 -2.40 12.27
C GLU A 59 9.84 -1.19 12.50
N GLU A 60 10.30 -0.16 13.24
CA GLU A 60 9.52 1.06 13.44
C GLU A 60 9.37 1.89 12.15
N ALA A 61 10.36 1.87 11.27
CA ALA A 61 10.31 2.56 9.99
C ALA A 61 9.32 1.87 9.04
N ASP A 62 9.36 0.54 9.00
CA ASP A 62 8.43 -0.30 8.21
C ASP A 62 7.00 -0.17 8.73
N GLN A 63 6.81 -0.14 10.06
CA GLN A 63 5.49 0.07 10.66
C GLN A 63 4.91 1.44 10.30
N LYS A 64 5.72 2.51 10.36
CA LYS A 64 5.28 3.85 9.93
C LYS A 64 4.93 3.90 8.44
N PHE A 65 5.70 3.21 7.60
CA PHE A 65 5.41 3.11 6.18
C PHE A 65 4.01 2.52 5.94
N ILE A 66 3.72 1.37 6.57
CA ILE A 66 2.43 0.67 6.50
C ILE A 66 1.31 1.59 7.01
N GLU A 67 1.50 2.27 8.14
CA GLU A 67 0.51 3.20 8.70
C GLU A 67 0.14 4.31 7.72
N ILE A 68 1.13 4.92 7.05
CA ILE A 68 0.90 5.98 6.07
C ILE A 68 0.23 5.42 4.82
N LEU A 69 0.78 4.32 4.27
CA LEU A 69 0.28 3.73 3.03
C LEU A 69 -1.20 3.34 3.15
N TYR A 70 -1.58 2.75 4.28
CA TYR A 70 -2.95 2.28 4.53
C TYR A 70 -3.85 3.30 5.27
N ASP A 71 -3.40 4.53 5.51
CA ASP A 71 -4.25 5.60 6.06
C ASP A 71 -5.21 6.14 5.01
N ARG A 72 -6.30 5.38 4.77
CA ARG A 72 -7.36 5.76 3.82
C ARG A 72 -8.20 6.96 4.28
N LYS A 73 -7.90 7.59 5.43
CA LYS A 73 -8.47 8.90 5.78
C LYS A 73 -7.79 10.04 5.01
N ARG A 74 -6.60 9.78 4.46
CA ARG A 74 -5.84 10.69 3.59
C ARG A 74 -6.04 10.31 2.13
N THR A 75 -5.96 11.31 1.27
CA THR A 75 -5.95 11.13 -0.18
C THR A 75 -4.67 10.41 -0.64
N PRO A 76 -4.66 9.79 -1.83
CA PRO A 76 -3.44 9.28 -2.44
C PRO A 76 -2.33 10.34 -2.54
N ASP A 77 -2.68 11.58 -2.91
CA ASP A 77 -1.76 12.73 -2.98
C ASP A 77 -1.08 13.02 -1.65
N GLU A 78 -1.85 13.12 -0.56
CA GLU A 78 -1.31 13.38 0.77
C GLU A 78 -0.39 12.25 1.23
N ARG A 79 -0.75 11.00 0.95
CA ARG A 79 0.10 9.84 1.27
C ARG A 79 1.38 9.83 0.44
N ALA A 80 1.29 10.13 -0.86
CA ALA A 80 2.45 10.23 -1.74
C ALA A 80 3.41 11.33 -1.25
N GLU A 81 2.90 12.51 -0.89
CA GLU A 81 3.71 13.61 -0.39
C GLU A 81 4.45 13.23 0.91
N ILE A 82 3.78 12.57 1.85
CA ILE A 82 4.41 12.11 3.10
C ILE A 82 5.49 11.07 2.79
N LEU A 83 5.15 10.05 1.99
CA LEU A 83 6.06 8.95 1.65
C LEU A 83 7.30 9.42 0.89
N LEU A 84 7.16 10.43 0.02
CA LEU A 84 8.28 10.99 -0.75
C LEU A 84 9.11 12.00 0.05
N SER A 85 8.48 12.81 0.91
CA SER A 85 9.17 13.88 1.65
C SER A 85 9.84 13.39 2.93
N GLY A 86 9.42 12.24 3.49
CA GLY A 86 9.92 11.72 4.76
C GLY A 86 9.47 12.51 5.98
N ARG A 87 8.48 13.40 5.82
CA ARG A 87 7.95 14.24 6.90
C ARG A 87 6.71 13.58 7.49
N ALA A 88 6.92 12.81 8.56
CA ALA A 88 5.85 12.29 9.42
C ALA A 88 5.36 13.36 10.40
#